data_AF-A0A350KP62-F1
#
_entry.id   AF-A0A350KP62-F1
#
_cell.length_a   1.000
_cell.length_b   1.000
_cell.length_c   1.000
_cell.angle_alpha   90.00
_cell.angle_beta   90.00
_cell.angle_gamma   90.00
#
_symmetry.space_group_name_H-M   'P 1'
#
loop_
_entity.id
_entity.type
_entity.pdbx_description
1 polymer ?
#
loop_
_entity_poly.entity_id
_entity_poly.type
_entity_poly.pdbx_seq_one_letter_code
_entity_poly.pdbx_strand_id
1 'polypeptide(L)'
;MKKVLTAALCVLLTACAQTLTVTERDDGKTFAVARGTKVAVVLPENPSTGYSWEFFFFPHDQTALTDAADRYADPDTDLLGAPGTKEFSFTAAKTGVVTVTGYYYRPWEKLNEKTDKRVFFTFDVE
;
A
#
# COMPACT_ATOMS: atom_id res chain seq x y z
N MET A 1 46.05 -39.31 4.04
CA MET A 1 45.99 -37.85 4.34
C MET A 1 45.57 -37.09 3.07
N LYS A 2 44.29 -36.77 2.91
CA LYS A 2 43.81 -35.73 1.98
C LYS A 2 42.61 -35.07 2.65
N LYS A 3 42.81 -33.85 3.19
CA LYS A 3 41.77 -33.06 3.85
C LYS A 3 40.81 -32.56 2.76
N VAL A 4 39.55 -32.94 2.83
CA VAL A 4 38.50 -32.37 1.97
C VAL A 4 38.07 -31.07 2.65
N LEU A 5 38.41 -29.93 2.05
CA LEU A 5 38.01 -28.61 2.52
C LEU A 5 36.55 -28.35 2.10
N THR A 6 35.69 -28.17 3.08
CA THR A 6 34.32 -27.69 2.93
C THR A 6 34.34 -26.24 2.43
N ALA A 7 33.76 -25.99 1.25
CA ALA A 7 33.44 -24.63 0.81
C ALA A 7 31.96 -24.37 1.13
N ALA A 8 31.70 -23.76 2.29
CA ALA A 8 30.37 -23.23 2.59
C ALA A 8 30.21 -21.92 1.78
N LEU A 9 29.53 -22.02 0.64
CA LEU A 9 29.11 -20.86 -0.14
C LEU A 9 27.97 -20.17 0.62
N CYS A 10 28.33 -19.22 1.49
CA CYS A 10 27.37 -18.33 2.12
C CYS A 10 26.90 -17.33 1.06
N VAL A 11 25.85 -17.68 0.32
CA VAL A 11 25.13 -16.74 -0.54
C VAL A 11 24.44 -15.75 0.38
N LEU A 12 25.03 -14.57 0.54
CA LEU A 12 24.38 -13.44 1.16
C LEU A 12 23.22 -13.03 0.26
N LEU A 13 22.02 -13.54 0.56
CA LEU A 13 20.77 -13.02 0.01
C LEU A 13 20.63 -11.59 0.51
N THR A 14 21.13 -10.63 -0.26
CA THR A 14 20.70 -9.23 -0.13
C THR A 14 19.20 -9.21 -0.40
N ALA A 15 18.42 -9.23 0.67
CA ALA A 15 17.00 -8.94 0.63
C ALA A 15 16.86 -7.48 0.17
N CYS A 16 16.74 -7.28 -1.13
CA CYS A 16 16.19 -6.03 -1.65
C CYS A 16 14.80 -5.94 -1.04
N ALA A 17 14.58 -4.98 -0.15
CA ALA A 17 13.26 -4.70 0.41
C ALA A 17 12.37 -4.17 -0.72
N GLN A 18 11.79 -5.10 -1.49
CA GLN A 18 10.96 -4.77 -2.64
C GLN A 18 9.61 -4.27 -2.11
N THR A 19 9.25 -3.04 -2.48
CA THR A 19 7.93 -2.49 -2.21
C THR A 19 6.96 -3.01 -3.27
N LEU A 20 5.84 -3.58 -2.83
CA LEU A 20 4.70 -3.87 -3.70
C LEU A 20 3.92 -2.58 -3.92
N THR A 21 3.93 -2.07 -5.15
CA THR A 21 3.11 -0.91 -5.54
C THR A 21 1.77 -1.40 -6.10
N VAL A 22 0.68 -0.84 -5.59
CA VAL A 22 -0.70 -1.12 -6.00
C VAL A 22 -1.33 0.19 -6.48
N THR A 23 -2.10 0.15 -7.56
CA THR A 23 -2.69 1.35 -8.17
C THR A 23 -4.21 1.20 -8.34
N GLU A 24 -4.87 2.24 -8.83
CA GLU A 24 -6.30 2.18 -9.19
C GLU A 24 -6.62 1.06 -10.21
N ARG A 25 -5.65 0.65 -11.04
CA ARG A 25 -5.81 -0.46 -12.01
C ARG A 25 -5.92 -1.84 -11.35
N ASP A 26 -5.67 -1.90 -10.05
CA ASP A 26 -5.68 -3.12 -9.26
C ASP A 26 -6.91 -3.22 -8.38
N ASP A 27 -7.88 -2.32 -8.54
CA ASP A 27 -9.11 -2.32 -7.76
C ASP A 27 -9.81 -3.69 -7.82
N GLY A 28 -10.21 -4.17 -6.65
CA GLY A 28 -10.86 -5.45 -6.42
C GLY A 28 -9.93 -6.67 -6.43
N LYS A 29 -8.62 -6.50 -6.61
CA LYS A 29 -7.67 -7.63 -6.62
C LYS A 29 -7.27 -8.09 -5.22
N THR A 30 -6.87 -9.35 -5.16
CA THR A 30 -6.21 -9.97 -4.01
C THR A 30 -4.72 -10.16 -4.28
N PHE A 31 -3.90 -9.87 -3.28
CA PHE A 31 -2.45 -10.00 -3.31
C PHE A 31 -1.99 -10.95 -2.20
N ALA A 32 -1.31 -12.02 -2.57
CA ALA A 32 -0.52 -12.81 -1.61
C ALA A 32 0.77 -12.03 -1.31
N VAL A 33 1.03 -11.76 -0.03
CA VAL A 33 2.17 -10.93 0.41
C VAL A 33 2.95 -11.64 1.51
N ALA A 34 4.27 -11.71 1.34
CA ALA A 34 5.14 -12.25 2.38
C ALA A 34 5.27 -11.24 3.55
N ARG A 35 5.38 -11.75 4.79
CA ARG A 35 5.76 -10.91 5.94
C ARG A 35 7.04 -10.11 5.67
N GLY A 36 7.07 -8.87 6.15
CA GLY A 36 8.14 -7.89 5.93
C GLY A 36 7.99 -7.09 4.63
N THR A 37 7.06 -7.47 3.73
CA THR A 37 6.81 -6.71 2.49
C THR A 37 6.21 -5.35 2.82
N LYS A 38 6.82 -4.29 2.29
CA LYS A 38 6.21 -2.97 2.27
C LYS A 38 5.25 -2.88 1.10
N VAL A 39 4.06 -2.38 1.33
CA VAL A 39 3.07 -2.12 0.29
C VAL A 39 2.85 -0.62 0.19
N ALA A 40 2.69 -0.11 -1.03
CA ALA A 40 2.33 1.28 -1.30
C ALA A 40 1.14 1.32 -2.28
N VAL A 41 0.00 1.82 -1.83
CA VAL A 41 -1.17 2.14 -2.64
C VAL A 41 -1.00 3.55 -3.17
N VAL A 42 -0.90 3.70 -4.50
CA VAL A 42 -0.63 4.97 -5.18
C VAL A 42 -1.82 5.33 -6.06
N LEU A 43 -2.54 6.38 -5.68
CA LEU A 43 -3.79 6.81 -6.33
C LEU A 43 -3.68 8.27 -6.79
N PRO A 44 -4.19 8.63 -7.98
CA PRO A 44 -4.30 10.02 -8.39
C PRO A 44 -5.14 10.83 -7.40
N GLU A 45 -4.67 12.02 -7.04
CA GLU A 45 -5.35 12.92 -6.10
C GLU A 45 -5.19 14.37 -6.55
N ASN A 46 -6.29 15.13 -6.53
CA ASN A 46 -6.25 16.57 -6.73
C ASN A 46 -6.77 17.35 -5.51
N PRO A 47 -5.89 17.74 -4.58
CA PRO A 47 -6.27 18.48 -3.38
C PRO A 47 -6.90 19.84 -3.66
N SER A 48 -6.65 20.45 -4.83
CA SER A 48 -7.23 21.77 -5.17
C SER A 48 -8.75 21.74 -5.33
N THR A 49 -9.34 20.55 -5.43
CA THR A 49 -10.79 20.32 -5.52
C THR A 49 -11.46 20.10 -4.16
N GLY A 50 -10.64 19.93 -3.13
CA GLY A 50 -11.04 19.55 -1.77
C GLY A 50 -11.20 18.04 -1.54
N TYR A 51 -11.07 17.22 -2.58
CA TYR A 51 -11.18 15.76 -2.46
C TYR A 51 -9.84 15.14 -2.04
N SER A 52 -9.90 14.19 -1.11
CA SER A 52 -8.76 13.39 -0.64
C SER A 52 -9.17 11.92 -0.56
N TRP A 53 -8.20 11.03 -0.69
CA TRP A 53 -8.37 9.63 -0.35
C TRP A 53 -8.26 9.44 1.17
N GLU A 54 -9.18 8.68 1.74
CA GLU A 54 -9.05 8.11 3.09
C GLU A 54 -9.18 6.60 3.05
N PHE A 55 -8.38 5.93 3.88
CA PHE A 55 -8.23 4.48 3.87
C PHE A 55 -8.79 3.85 5.15
N PHE A 56 -9.49 2.74 4.97
CA PHE A 56 -10.13 1.96 6.01
C PHE A 56 -9.73 0.49 5.89
N PHE A 57 -9.69 -0.21 7.02
CA PHE A 57 -9.30 -1.61 7.09
C PHE A 57 -10.47 -2.49 7.51
N PHE A 58 -10.54 -3.70 6.94
CA PHE A 58 -11.38 -4.78 7.41
C PHE A 58 -10.59 -6.08 7.53
N PRO A 59 -10.62 -6.77 8.68
CA PRO A 59 -11.25 -6.36 9.93
C PRO A 59 -10.56 -5.12 10.54
N HIS A 60 -11.31 -4.31 11.31
CA HIS A 60 -10.80 -3.04 11.85
C HIS A 60 -9.71 -3.25 12.92
N ASP A 61 -9.78 -4.34 13.68
CA ASP A 61 -8.83 -4.76 14.70
C ASP A 61 -7.72 -5.68 14.16
N GLN A 62 -7.47 -5.62 12.85
CA GLN A 62 -6.42 -6.39 12.20
C GLN A 62 -5.04 -6.10 12.83
N THR A 63 -4.19 -7.13 12.86
CA THR A 63 -2.78 -7.01 13.29
C THR A 63 -1.79 -7.48 12.23
N ALA A 64 -2.29 -7.76 11.02
CA ALA A 64 -1.52 -8.26 9.89
C ALA A 64 -0.72 -7.15 9.20
N LEU A 65 -1.16 -5.89 9.27
CA LEU A 65 -0.53 -4.70 8.71
C LEU A 65 -0.11 -3.75 9.82
N THR A 66 1.10 -3.17 9.71
CA THR A 66 1.67 -2.17 10.64
C THR A 66 2.25 -0.99 9.88
N ASP A 67 2.67 0.05 10.59
CA ASP A 67 3.37 1.22 10.06
C ASP A 67 2.57 1.93 8.94
N ALA A 68 1.24 1.92 9.07
CA ALA A 68 0.35 2.58 8.13
C ALA A 68 0.59 4.09 8.16
N ALA A 69 0.91 4.67 7.01
CA ALA A 69 1.15 6.09 6.84
C ALA A 69 0.69 6.52 5.45
N ASP A 70 0.17 7.74 5.34
CA ASP A 70 -0.09 8.36 4.06
C ASP A 70 0.74 9.63 3.86
N ARG A 71 0.95 9.97 2.58
CA ARG A 71 1.50 11.25 2.15
C ARG A 71 0.91 11.64 0.80
N TYR A 72 0.90 12.94 0.53
CA TYR A 72 0.68 13.46 -0.80
C TYR A 72 2.03 13.64 -1.51
N ALA A 73 2.10 13.28 -2.79
CA ALA A 73 3.22 13.56 -3.66
C ALA A 73 2.79 14.58 -4.72
N ASP A 74 3.46 15.74 -4.71
CA ASP A 74 3.25 16.78 -5.71
C ASP A 74 3.58 16.28 -7.11
N PRO A 75 2.87 16.76 -8.14
CA PRO A 75 3.19 16.41 -9.52
C PRO A 75 4.49 17.09 -9.96
N ASP A 76 5.20 16.44 -10.89
CA ASP A 76 6.43 16.99 -11.49
C ASP A 76 6.08 18.03 -12.58
N THR A 77 5.47 19.15 -12.16
CA THR A 77 5.07 20.27 -13.01
C THR A 77 4.83 21.53 -12.19
N ASP A 78 5.12 22.70 -12.79
CA ASP A 78 4.85 24.02 -12.19
C ASP A 78 3.39 24.50 -12.39
N LEU A 79 2.54 23.66 -12.99
CA LEU A 79 1.14 24.01 -13.23
C LEU A 79 0.34 24.03 -11.92
N LEU A 80 -0.16 25.22 -11.56
CA LEU A 80 -1.03 25.40 -10.40
C LEU A 80 -2.30 24.54 -10.52
N GLY A 81 -2.56 23.73 -9.49
CA GLY A 81 -3.72 22.83 -9.44
C GLY A 81 -3.58 21.55 -10.26
N ALA A 82 -2.37 21.23 -10.75
CA ALA A 82 -2.11 19.93 -11.35
C ALA A 82 -2.34 18.79 -10.33
N PRO A 83 -2.96 17.67 -10.76
CA PRO A 83 -3.19 16.53 -9.89
C PRO A 83 -1.86 15.83 -9.57
N GLY A 84 -1.63 15.54 -8.30
CA GLY A 84 -0.54 14.69 -7.82
C GLY A 84 -1.04 13.28 -7.50
N THR A 85 -0.44 12.65 -6.50
CA THR A 85 -0.83 11.32 -6.03
C THR A 85 -0.87 11.22 -4.52
N LYS A 86 -1.89 10.53 -3.99
CA LYS A 86 -1.88 10.02 -2.62
C LYS A 86 -1.09 8.72 -2.61
N GLU A 87 -0.12 8.62 -1.71
CA GLU A 87 0.57 7.39 -1.40
C GLU A 87 0.21 6.93 0.00
N PHE A 88 -0.40 5.76 0.12
CA PHE A 88 -0.69 5.10 1.39
C PHE A 88 0.14 3.84 1.52
N SER A 89 0.96 3.76 2.55
CA SER A 89 1.92 2.69 2.74
C SER A 89 1.73 1.97 4.05
N PHE A 90 2.05 0.68 4.09
CA PHE A 90 2.05 -0.15 5.30
C PHE A 90 3.00 -1.34 5.12
N THR A 91 3.32 -2.02 6.22
CA THR A 91 4.15 -3.23 6.22
C THR A 91 3.31 -4.45 6.58
N ALA A 92 3.40 -5.53 5.79
CA ALA A 92 2.81 -6.83 6.14
C ALA A 92 3.58 -7.47 7.30
N ALA A 93 3.03 -7.48 8.51
CA ALA A 93 3.71 -7.88 9.75
C ALA A 93 3.38 -9.29 10.23
N LYS A 94 2.11 -9.71 10.14
CA LYS A 94 1.63 -11.00 10.64
C LYS A 94 0.71 -11.65 9.64
N THR A 95 0.61 -12.97 9.71
CA THR A 95 -0.31 -13.73 8.88
C THR A 95 -1.75 -13.28 9.08
N GLY A 96 -2.50 -13.17 7.99
CA GLY A 96 -3.92 -12.79 8.03
C GLY A 96 -4.37 -12.10 6.76
N VAL A 97 -5.69 -12.09 6.55
CA VAL A 97 -6.32 -11.46 5.39
C VAL A 97 -6.90 -10.12 5.81
N VAL A 98 -6.49 -9.05 5.13
CA VAL A 98 -6.97 -7.69 5.37
C VAL A 98 -7.42 -7.05 4.06
N THR A 99 -8.62 -6.50 4.05
CA THR A 99 -9.09 -5.64 2.97
C THR A 99 -8.81 -4.18 3.33
N VAL A 100 -8.11 -3.49 2.44
CA VAL A 100 -7.89 -2.04 2.49
C VAL A 100 -8.85 -1.40 1.51
N THR A 101 -9.71 -0.51 2.00
CA THR A 101 -10.68 0.24 1.19
C THR A 101 -10.32 1.72 1.21
N GLY A 102 -10.16 2.34 0.05
CA GLY A 102 -9.98 3.78 -0.10
C GLY A 102 -11.26 4.44 -0.60
N TYR A 103 -11.68 5.56 0.00
CA TYR A 103 -12.76 6.42 -0.52
C TYR A 103 -12.20 7.79 -0.92
N TYR A 104 -12.62 8.30 -2.06
CA TYR A 104 -12.24 9.61 -2.57
C TYR A 104 -13.40 10.59 -2.41
N TYR A 105 -13.31 11.44 -1.38
CA TYR A 105 -14.37 12.35 -0.97
C TYR A 105 -13.79 13.60 -0.30
N ARG A 106 -14.65 14.56 0.02
CA ARG A 106 -14.25 15.74 0.81
C ARG A 106 -14.35 15.41 2.30
N PRO A 107 -13.25 15.41 3.07
CA PRO A 107 -13.27 14.96 4.48
C PRO A 107 -14.20 15.76 5.41
N TRP A 108 -14.58 16.99 5.01
CA TRP A 108 -15.56 17.81 5.75
C TRP A 108 -17.02 17.53 5.38
N GLU A 109 -17.27 16.72 4.35
CA GLU A 109 -18.59 16.22 3.97
C GLU A 109 -18.79 14.82 4.56
N LYS A 110 -20.04 14.36 4.62
CA LYS A 110 -20.33 13.00 5.09
C LYS A 110 -20.00 12.01 3.98
N LEU A 111 -19.10 11.06 4.27
CA LEU A 111 -18.83 9.91 3.40
C LEU A 111 -20.13 9.19 3.02
N ASN A 112 -20.31 8.98 1.72
CA ASN A 112 -21.39 8.21 1.14
C ASN A 112 -20.82 6.98 0.42
N GLU A 113 -20.78 5.86 1.14
CA GLU A 113 -20.24 4.58 0.68
C GLU A 113 -20.88 4.03 -0.62
N LYS A 114 -22.05 4.55 -1.02
CA LYS A 114 -22.77 4.12 -2.22
C LYS A 114 -22.40 4.91 -3.47
N THR A 115 -21.99 6.17 -3.32
CA THR A 115 -21.82 7.09 -4.46
C THR A 115 -20.42 7.65 -4.57
N ASP A 116 -19.68 7.74 -3.47
CA ASP A 116 -18.31 8.24 -3.50
C ASP A 116 -17.41 7.23 -4.21
N LYS A 117 -16.44 7.76 -4.97
CA LYS A 117 -15.47 6.92 -5.68
C LYS A 117 -14.71 6.08 -4.64
N ARG A 118 -14.57 4.79 -4.92
CA ARG A 118 -13.95 3.82 -4.02
C ARG A 118 -12.97 2.93 -4.79
N VAL A 119 -11.91 2.52 -4.12
CA VAL A 119 -11.08 1.36 -4.49
C VAL A 119 -10.97 0.42 -3.29
N PHE A 120 -10.74 -0.87 -3.53
CA PHE A 120 -10.45 -1.83 -2.48
C PHE A 120 -9.46 -2.89 -2.95
N PHE A 121 -8.63 -3.36 -2.02
CA PHE A 121 -7.60 -4.37 -2.27
C PHE A 121 -7.58 -5.34 -1.10
N THR A 122 -7.45 -6.63 -1.38
CA THR A 122 -7.28 -7.65 -0.34
C THR A 122 -5.83 -8.10 -0.29
N PHE A 123 -5.24 -8.08 0.90
CA PHE A 123 -3.89 -8.56 1.16
C PHE A 123 -3.98 -9.82 2.02
N ASP A 124 -3.54 -10.94 1.46
CA ASP A 124 -3.38 -12.22 2.17
C ASP A 124 -1.93 -12.34 2.60
N VAL A 125 -1.67 -12.10 3.89
CA VAL A 125 -0.32 -12.14 4.45
C VAL A 125 0.03 -13.57 4.86
N GLU A 126 1.10 -14.12 4.28
CA GLU A 126 1.60 -15.49 4.49
C GLU A 126 2.83 -15.58 5.42
#